data_AF-A0A1C6QW61-F1
#
_entry.id   AF-A0A1C6QW61-F1
#
_cell.length_a   1.000
_cell.length_b   1.000
_cell.length_c   1.000
_cell.angle_alpha   90.00
_cell.angle_beta   90.00
_cell.angle_gamma   90.00
#
_symmetry.space_group_name_H-M   'P 1'
#
loop_
_entity.id
_entity.type
_entity.pdbx_description
1 polymer ?
#
loop_
_entity_poly.entity_id
_entity_poly.type
_entity_poly.pdbx_seq_one_letter_code
_entity_poly.pdbx_strand_id
1 'polypeptide(L)'
;MRSWHFNLVLDAPLTQQQRDIMNGSDRVAQGGIGLAERPGFHRFICVVRADTLTDAIADALGRIGDVPGVLIRSVELDEIALDENGMSTPVVVPAPPPVEAAL
;
A
#
# COMPACT_ATOMS: atom_id res chain seq x y z
N MET A 1 -3.18 -5.15 -18.51
CA MET A 1 -2.96 -4.36 -17.29
C MET A 1 -4.24 -4.05 -16.53
N ARG A 2 -4.30 -4.48 -15.27
CA ARG A 2 -5.36 -4.15 -14.28
C ARG A 2 -4.75 -3.33 -13.14
N SER A 3 -5.58 -2.77 -12.28
CA SER A 3 -5.11 -2.20 -11.02
C SER A 3 -4.94 -3.31 -9.98
N TRP A 4 -3.83 -3.27 -9.26
CA TRP A 4 -3.50 -4.18 -8.17
C TRP A 4 -3.44 -3.41 -6.85
N HIS A 5 -4.12 -3.96 -5.84
CA HIS A 5 -4.26 -3.39 -4.51
C HIS A 5 -3.35 -4.15 -3.55
N PHE A 6 -2.51 -3.44 -2.79
CA PHE A 6 -1.65 -4.06 -1.77
C PHE A 6 -1.14 -2.98 -0.82
N ASN A 7 -0.54 -3.42 0.29
CA ASN A 7 0.13 -2.54 1.22
C ASN A 7 1.63 -2.83 1.25
N LEU A 8 2.44 -1.78 1.33
CA LEU A 8 3.86 -1.88 1.68
C LEU A 8 4.04 -1.36 3.10
N VAL A 9 4.36 -2.26 4.03
CA VAL A 9 4.46 -1.91 5.45
C VAL A 9 5.87 -1.45 5.75
N LEU A 10 5.97 -0.28 6.37
CA LEU A 10 7.23 0.32 6.76
C LEU A 10 7.75 -0.34 8.04
N ASP A 11 9.08 -0.45 8.13
CA ASP A 11 9.74 -0.90 9.36
C ASP A 11 9.61 0.13 10.49
N ALA A 12 9.65 1.43 10.14
CA ALA A 12 9.56 2.56 11.04
C ALA A 12 8.76 3.71 10.40
N PRO A 13 8.20 4.65 11.20
CA PRO A 13 7.59 5.87 10.68
C PRO A 13 8.57 6.66 9.81
N LEU A 14 8.07 7.33 8.78
CA LEU A 14 8.91 8.22 7.98
C LEU A 14 9.36 9.43 8.81
N THR A 15 10.59 9.88 8.59
CA THR A 15 11.05 11.19 9.07
C THR A 15 10.42 12.31 8.23
N GLN A 16 10.43 13.53 8.75
CA GLN A 16 9.94 14.69 8.01
C GLN A 16 10.66 14.86 6.67
N GLN A 17 11.99 14.71 6.67
CA GLN A 17 12.80 14.80 5.46
C GLN A 17 12.42 13.74 4.41
N GLN A 18 12.16 12.51 4.83
CA GLN A 18 11.71 11.45 3.92
C GLN A 18 10.34 11.76 3.31
N ARG A 19 9.40 12.32 4.11
CA ARG A 19 8.11 12.79 3.61
C ARG A 19 8.28 13.91 2.57
N ASP A 20 9.16 14.86 2.82
CA ASP A 20 9.41 15.97 1.90
C ASP A 20 10.00 15.48 0.57
N ILE A 21 10.97 14.56 0.62
CA ILE A 21 11.54 13.92 -0.59
C ILE A 21 10.46 13.15 -1.36
N MET A 22 9.64 12.39 -0.65
CA MET A 22 8.56 11.61 -1.26
C MET A 22 7.50 12.51 -1.92
N ASN A 23 7.09 13.59 -1.26
CA ASN A 23 6.12 14.55 -1.78
C ASN A 23 6.66 15.35 -2.98
N GLY A 24 7.97 15.57 -3.04
CA GLY A 24 8.65 16.20 -4.17
C GLY A 24 9.01 15.25 -5.31
N SER A 25 8.77 13.93 -5.17
CA SER A 25 9.12 12.94 -6.18
C SER A 25 8.03 12.80 -7.23
N ASP A 26 8.35 13.14 -8.48
CA ASP A 26 7.44 12.98 -9.63
C ASP A 26 6.93 11.53 -9.77
N ARG A 27 7.73 10.54 -9.37
CA ARG A 27 7.38 9.11 -9.46
C ARG A 27 6.34 8.68 -8.43
N VAL A 28 6.33 9.30 -7.26
CA VAL A 28 5.29 9.07 -6.25
C VAL A 28 4.07 9.92 -6.58
N ALA A 29 4.28 11.12 -7.14
CA ALA A 29 3.21 12.01 -7.63
C ALA A 29 2.41 11.44 -8.81
N GLN A 30 2.91 10.40 -9.49
CA GLN A 30 2.14 9.63 -10.49
C GLN A 30 0.88 8.96 -9.91
N GLY A 31 0.70 9.01 -8.59
CA GLY A 31 -0.49 8.52 -7.91
C GLY A 31 -0.45 7.01 -7.67
N GLY A 32 -1.48 6.52 -6.99
CA GLY A 32 -1.58 5.10 -6.65
C GLY A 32 -0.68 4.65 -5.50
N ILE A 33 0.02 5.56 -4.80
CA ILE A 33 0.75 5.28 -3.56
C ILE A 33 0.37 6.34 -2.54
N GLY A 34 -0.40 5.96 -1.52
CA GLY A 34 -0.81 6.84 -0.43
C GLY A 34 -0.15 6.44 0.88
N LEU A 35 0.39 7.40 1.63
CA LEU A 35 0.92 7.14 2.97
C LEU A 35 -0.23 7.11 3.99
N ALA A 36 -0.29 6.04 4.78
CA ALA A 36 -1.21 5.90 5.90
C ALA A 36 -0.42 5.64 7.20
N GLU A 37 -0.54 6.55 8.17
CA GLU A 37 0.15 6.47 9.46
C GLU A 37 -0.85 6.53 10.63
N ARG A 38 -0.71 5.60 11.56
CA ARG A 38 -1.32 5.59 12.90
C ARG A 38 -0.31 5.00 13.89
N PRO A 39 -0.45 5.20 15.22
CA PRO A 39 0.47 4.59 16.18
C PRO A 39 0.61 3.07 15.96
N GLY A 40 1.84 2.59 15.75
CA GLY A 40 2.14 1.19 15.47
C GLY A 40 1.82 0.72 14.05
N PHE A 41 1.46 1.64 13.15
CA PHE A 41 0.95 1.32 11.83
C PHE A 41 1.41 2.33 10.79
N HIS A 42 2.46 2.00 10.05
CA HIS A 42 3.04 2.86 9.02
C HIS A 42 3.12 2.05 7.74
N ARG A 43 2.33 2.42 6.73
CA ARG A 43 2.30 1.71 5.46
C ARG A 43 1.98 2.63 4.29
N PHE A 44 2.37 2.20 3.11
CA PHE A 44 1.82 2.70 1.87
C PHE A 44 0.63 1.84 1.45
N ILE A 45 -0.48 2.49 1.12
CA ILE A 45 -1.62 1.89 0.43
C ILE A 45 -1.36 2.06 -1.06
N CYS A 46 -1.26 0.95 -1.78
CA CYS A 46 -0.87 0.92 -3.18
C CYS A 46 -2.02 0.47 -4.08
N VAL A 47 -2.25 1.21 -5.16
CA VAL A 47 -3.14 0.89 -6.28
C VAL A 47 -2.34 1.13 -7.57
N VAL A 48 -1.69 0.08 -8.07
CA VAL A 48 -0.70 0.18 -9.16
C VAL A 48 -1.16 -0.62 -10.37
N ARG A 49 -1.06 -0.02 -11.55
CA ARG A 49 -1.50 -0.64 -12.80
C ARG A 49 -0.37 -1.45 -13.42
N ALA A 50 -0.53 -2.77 -13.52
CA ALA A 50 0.46 -3.68 -14.09
C ALA A 50 -0.22 -4.93 -14.69
N ASP A 51 0.57 -5.77 -15.36
CA ASP A 51 0.08 -7.06 -15.87
C ASP A 51 -0.02 -8.11 -14.77
N THR A 52 0.93 -8.13 -13.82
CA THR A 52 0.91 -9.02 -12.66
C THR A 52 1.00 -8.25 -11.33
N LEU A 53 0.56 -8.89 -10.24
CA LEU A 53 0.74 -8.33 -8.89
C LEU A 53 2.22 -8.14 -8.56
N THR A 54 3.07 -9.07 -8.98
CA THR A 54 4.53 -8.98 -8.78
C THR A 54 5.12 -7.77 -9.48
N ASP A 55 4.71 -7.49 -10.72
CA ASP A 55 5.16 -6.29 -11.44
C ASP A 55 4.68 -5.01 -10.77
N ALA A 56 3.44 -5.01 -10.26
CA ALA A 56 2.89 -3.88 -9.52
C ALA A 56 3.68 -3.60 -8.22
N ILE A 57 4.03 -4.66 -7.47
CA ILE A 57 4.87 -4.57 -6.27
C ILE A 57 6.27 -4.06 -6.63
N ALA A 58 6.89 -4.61 -7.67
CA ALA A 58 8.23 -4.22 -8.11
C ALA A 58 8.28 -2.74 -8.54
N ASP A 59 7.26 -2.27 -9.27
CA ASP A 59 7.13 -0.86 -9.64
C ASP A 59 6.98 0.04 -8.41
N ALA A 60 6.08 -0.30 -7.47
CA ALA A 60 5.91 0.48 -6.23
C ALA A 60 7.20 0.56 -5.39
N LEU A 61 7.89 -0.58 -5.22
CA LEU A 61 9.18 -0.63 -4.52
C LEU A 61 10.24 0.21 -5.24
N GLY A 62 10.29 0.16 -6.57
CA GLY A 62 11.21 0.97 -7.37
C GLY A 62 10.99 2.47 -7.19
N ARG A 63 9.72 2.91 -7.12
CA ARG A 63 9.36 4.32 -6.86
C ARG A 63 9.76 4.78 -5.46
N ILE A 64 9.66 3.91 -4.45
CA ILE A 64 10.02 4.22 -3.06
C ILE A 64 11.53 4.15 -2.83
N GLY A 65 12.24 3.29 -3.57
CA GLY A 65 13.69 3.11 -3.44
C GLY A 65 14.52 4.38 -3.66
N ASP A 66 13.94 5.40 -4.29
CA ASP A 66 14.54 6.72 -4.48
C ASP A 66 14.57 7.55 -3.17
N VAL A 67 13.87 7.14 -2.10
CA VAL A 67 13.85 7.83 -0.80
C VAL A 67 14.86 7.18 0.17
N PRO A 68 15.97 7.85 0.51
CA PRO A 68 17.02 7.24 1.33
C PRO A 68 16.53 6.82 2.73
N GLY A 69 16.94 5.62 3.14
CA GLY A 69 16.68 5.09 4.49
C GLY A 69 15.25 4.63 4.73
N VAL A 70 14.38 4.60 3.71
CA VAL A 70 13.06 3.97 3.82
C VAL A 70 13.22 2.46 3.75
N LEU A 71 12.69 1.76 4.75
CA LEU A 71 12.74 0.31 4.84
C LEU A 71 11.33 -0.27 4.81
N ILE A 72 11.11 -1.23 3.90
CA ILE A 72 9.85 -1.97 3.77
C ILE A 72 10.04 -3.32 4.45
N ARG A 73 9.21 -3.58 5.46
CA ARG A 73 9.24 -4.80 6.27
C ARG A 73 8.46 -5.95 5.63
N SER A 74 7.28 -5.66 5.09
CA SER A 74 6.38 -6.66 4.50
C SER A 74 5.54 -6.08 3.37
N VAL A 75 5.11 -6.97 2.48
CA VAL A 75 4.03 -6.71 1.51
C VAL A 75 2.80 -7.46 2.00
N GLU A 76 1.67 -6.77 2.10
CA GLU A 76 0.45 -7.33 2.68
C GLU A 76 -0.74 -7.16 1.73
N LEU A 77 -1.57 -8.20 1.68
CA LEU A 77 -2.90 -8.18 1.08
C LEU A 77 -3.91 -8.27 2.23
N ASP A 78 -4.55 -7.16 2.57
CA ASP A 78 -5.65 -7.16 3.52
C ASP A 78 -6.95 -7.67 2.84
N GLU A 79 -8.00 -7.82 3.63
CA GLU A 79 -9.32 -8.26 3.17
C GLU A 79 -9.85 -7.49 1.95
N ILE A 80 -9.64 -6.17 1.91
CA ILE A 80 -10.05 -5.31 0.79
C ILE A 80 -9.17 -5.61 -0.42
N ALA A 81 -7.85 -5.67 -0.24
CA ALA A 81 -6.93 -5.99 -1.31
C ALA A 81 -7.18 -7.38 -1.91
N LEU A 82 -7.56 -8.37 -1.11
CA LEU A 82 -7.92 -9.71 -1.60
C LEU A 82 -9.16 -9.67 -2.49
N ASP A 83 -10.18 -8.90 -2.11
CA ASP A 83 -11.41 -8.74 -2.90
C ASP A 83 -11.13 -7.98 -4.21
N GLU A 84 -10.52 -6.80 -4.12
CA GLU A 84 -10.15 -5.96 -5.27
C GLU A 84 -9.18 -6.67 -6.22
N ASN A 85 -8.32 -7.55 -5.69
CA ASN A 85 -7.43 -8.37 -6.50
C ASN A 85 -8.11 -9.59 -7.15
N GLY A 86 -9.39 -9.83 -6.90
CA GLY A 86 -10.11 -11.01 -7.41
C GLY A 86 -9.57 -12.32 -6.83
N MET A 87 -9.00 -12.25 -5.62
CA MET A 87 -8.48 -13.39 -4.86
C MET A 87 -9.47 -13.85 -3.78
N SER A 88 -10.64 -13.22 -3.71
CA SER A 88 -11.74 -13.66 -2.85
C SER A 88 -12.17 -15.08 -3.24
N THR A 89 -12.10 -15.99 -2.28
CA THR A 89 -12.52 -17.39 -2.41
C THR A 89 -13.37 -17.75 -1.19
N PRO A 90 -14.12 -18.86 -1.20
CA PRO A 90 -14.91 -19.26 -0.03
C PRO A 90 -14.11 -19.48 1.27
N VAL A 91 -12.78 -19.64 1.18
CA VAL A 91 -11.90 -19.75 2.36
C VAL A 91 -11.36 -18.39 2.83
N VAL A 92 -11.55 -17.33 2.05
CA VAL A 92 -11.24 -15.94 2.40
C VAL A 92 -12.51 -15.32 2.92
N VAL A 93 -12.60 -15.15 4.24
CA VAL A 93 -13.78 -14.54 4.86
C VAL A 93 -13.76 -13.04 4.56
N PRO A 94 -14.80 -12.47 3.93
CA PRO A 94 -14.88 -11.02 3.75
C PRO A 94 -14.92 -10.32 5.11
N ALA A 95 -14.44 -9.08 5.16
CA ALA A 95 -14.56 -8.26 6.37
C ALA A 95 -16.03 -8.25 6.83
N PRO A 96 -16.31 -8.43 8.13
CA PRO A 96 -17.66 -8.27 8.62
C PRO A 96 -18.16 -6.86 8.25
N PRO A 97 -19.45 -6.71 7.88
CA PRO A 97 -20.00 -5.39 7.56
C PRO A 97 -19.75 -4.42 8.72
N PRO A 98 -19.52 -3.13 8.46
CA PRO A 98 -19.33 -2.14 9.50
C PRO A 98 -20.49 -2.23 10.49
N VAL A 99 -20.18 -2.40 11.78
CA VAL A 99 -21.20 -2.27 12.81
C VAL A 99 -21.59 -0.79 12.81
N GLU A 100 -22.80 -0.47 12.34
CA GLU A 100 -23.38 0.85 12.59
C GLU A 100 -23.29 1.08 14.09
N ALA A 101 -22.50 2.08 14.50
CA ALA A 101 -22.52 2.52 15.87
C ALA A 101 -23.97 2.88 16.19
N ALA A 102 -24.61 2.10 17.05
CA ALA A 102 -25.93 2.42 17.56
C ALA A 102 -25.87 3.82 18.16
N LEU A 103 -26.50 4.78 17.47
CA LEU A 103 -26.72 6.15 17.95
C LEU A 103 -27.76 6.14 19.08
#